data_AF-A0A9E2V6C8-F1
#
_entry.id   AF-A0A9E2V6C8-F1
#
_cell.length_a   1.000
_cell.length_b   1.000
_cell.length_c   1.000
_cell.angle_alpha   90.00
_cell.angle_beta   90.00
_cell.angle_gamma   90.00
#
_symmetry.space_group_name_H-M   'P 1'
#
loop_
_entity.id
_entity.type
_entity.pdbx_description
1 polymer ?
#
loop_
_entity_poly.entity_id
_entity_poly.type
_entity_poly.pdbx_seq_one_letter_code
_entity_poly.pdbx_strand_id
1 'polypeptide(L)' 'MANPLAQRVEKALSSAVGEFIAKATVKKNCEIIGTTPDDLIAAQLPELAVHIEKSVSFFSGKETGVEVAEKIRGLGG' A
#
# COMPACT_ATOMS: atom_id res chain seq x y z
N MET A 1 -2.25 13.92 2.88
CA MET A 1 -0.99 13.44 2.30
C MET A 1 -0.63 14.33 1.14
N ALA A 2 0.55 14.93 1.19
CA ALA A 2 1.10 15.70 0.08
C ALA A 2 1.87 14.82 -0.91
N ASN A 3 2.33 13.64 -0.48
CA ASN A 3 3.12 12.74 -1.30
C ASN A 3 2.26 12.02 -2.37
N PRO A 4 2.54 12.24 -3.67
CA PRO A 4 1.76 11.65 -4.77
C PRO A 4 1.93 10.13 -4.85
N LEU A 5 3.05 9.56 -4.40
CA LEU A 5 3.26 8.12 -4.42
C LEU A 5 2.37 7.43 -3.40
N ALA A 6 2.31 7.93 -2.17
CA ALA A 6 1.41 7.40 -1.15
C ALA A 6 -0.06 7.54 -1.55
N GLN A 7 -0.46 8.63 -2.20
CA GLN A 7 -1.81 8.78 -2.76
C GLN A 7 -2.12 7.71 -3.82
N ARG A 8 -1.15 7.35 -4.67
CA ARG A 8 -1.33 6.29 -5.68
C ARG A 8 -1.47 4.91 -5.03
N VAL A 9 -0.68 4.63 -3.98
CA VAL A 9 -0.80 3.40 -3.19
C VAL A 9 -2.17 3.33 -2.50
N GLU A 10 -2.61 4.42 -1.87
CA GLU A 10 -3.93 4.52 -1.24
C GLU A 10 -5.06 4.30 -2.26
N LYS A 11 -4.94 4.86 -3.46
CA LYS A 11 -5.92 4.65 -4.54
C LYS A 11 -5.97 3.20 -5.04
N ALA A 12 -4.81 2.53 -5.11
CA ALA A 12 -4.77 1.11 -5.46
C ALA A 12 -5.49 0.25 -4.39
N LEU A 13 -5.35 0.63 -3.12
CA LEU A 13 -6.02 -0.03 -1.99
C LEU A 13 -7.52 0.28 -1.92
N SER A 14 -7.93 1.53 -2.16
CA SER A 14 -9.30 1.96 -1.92
C SER A 14 -10.34 1.21 -2.76
N SER A 15 -9.94 0.74 -3.94
CA SER A 15 -10.78 -0.09 -4.81
C SER A 15 -11.02 -1.50 -4.26
N ALA A 16 -10.12 -2.01 -3.41
CA ALA A 16 -10.20 -3.34 -2.81
C ALA A 16 -10.81 -3.34 -1.40
N VAL A 17 -10.47 -2.34 -0.58
CA VAL A 17 -10.79 -2.34 0.86
C VAL A 17 -11.59 -1.11 1.33
N GLY A 18 -11.88 -0.16 0.43
CA GLY A 18 -12.50 1.11 0.74
C GLY A 18 -11.52 2.18 1.25
N GLU A 19 -11.89 3.46 1.14
CA GLU A 19 -10.99 4.60 1.44
C GLU A 19 -10.47 4.63 2.88
N PHE A 20 -11.32 4.30 3.85
CA PHE A 20 -10.94 4.34 5.27
C PHE A 20 -9.88 3.29 5.60
N ILE A 21 -10.10 2.06 5.16
CA ILE A 21 -9.15 0.96 5.37
C ILE A 21 -7.89 1.18 4.56
N ALA A 22 -7.99 1.73 3.34
CA ALA A 22 -6.83 2.09 2.53
C ALA A 22 -5.90 3.07 3.27
N LYS A 23 -6.42 4.17 3.80
CA LYS A 23 -5.65 5.16 4.58
C LYS A 23 -4.95 4.53 5.78
N ALA A 24 -5.68 3.75 6.56
CA ALA A 24 -5.14 3.08 7.74
C ALA A 24 -4.05 2.06 7.35
N THR A 25 -4.27 1.31 6.27
CA THR A 25 -3.33 0.31 5.75
C THR A 25 -2.06 0.96 5.26
N VAL A 26 -2.13 2.03 4.44
CA VAL A 26 -0.94 2.75 3.98
C VAL A 26 -0.15 3.28 5.17
N LYS A 27 -0.83 3.99 6.10
CA LYS A 27 -0.17 4.56 7.26
C LYS A 27 0.55 3.48 8.09
N LYS A 28 -0.15 2.40 8.43
CA LYS A 28 0.40 1.35 9.29
C LYS A 28 1.55 0.61 8.63
N ASN A 29 1.47 0.34 7.32
CA ASN A 29 2.50 -0.39 6.61
C ASN A 29 3.72 0.49 6.30
N CYS A 30 3.55 1.80 6.09
CA CYS A 30 4.66 2.75 6.06
C CYS A 30 5.41 2.77 7.40
N GLU A 31 4.69 2.85 8.53
CA GLU A 31 5.30 2.82 9.87
C GLU A 31 6.10 1.52 10.12
N ILE A 32 5.61 0.37 9.63
CA ILE A 32 6.30 -0.92 9.77
C ILE A 32 7.65 -0.94 9.06
N ILE A 33 7.76 -0.33 7.87
CA ILE A 33 9.01 -0.27 7.11
C ILE A 33 9.86 0.96 7.47
N GLY A 34 9.52 1.66 8.57
CA GLY A 34 10.28 2.79 9.08
C GLY A 34 10.15 4.08 8.26
N THR A 35 9.05 4.25 7.52
CA THR A 35 8.76 5.47 6.75
C THR A 35 7.40 6.08 7.15
N THR A 36 7.07 7.22 6.55
CA THR A 36 5.73 7.80 6.65
C THR A 36 5.10 7.87 5.26
N PRO A 37 3.76 8.00 5.14
CA PRO A 37 3.13 8.23 3.85
C PRO A 37 3.65 9.50 3.15
N ASP A 38 4.03 10.54 3.90
CA ASP A 38 4.58 11.76 3.31
C ASP A 38 6.04 11.59 2.85
N ASP A 39 6.82 10.70 3.48
CA ASP A 39 8.23 10.43 3.15
C ASP A 39 8.45 9.20 2.25
N LEU A 40 7.38 8.54 1.80
CA LEU A 40 7.47 7.31 0.99
C LEU A 40 8.18 7.56 -0.35
N ILE A 41 9.23 6.78 -0.64
CA ILE A 41 9.96 6.81 -1.91
C ILE A 41 9.79 5.53 -2.72
N ALA A 42 10.06 5.59 -4.03
CA ALA A 42 9.89 4.46 -4.94
C ALA A 42 10.70 3.21 -4.53
N ALA A 43 11.90 3.40 -3.98
CA ALA A 43 12.76 2.31 -3.52
C ALA A 43 12.13 1.47 -2.38
N GLN A 44 11.18 2.02 -1.64
CA GLN A 44 10.50 1.35 -0.53
C GLN A 44 9.23 0.60 -0.97
N LEU A 45 8.75 0.81 -2.20
CA LEU A 45 7.54 0.18 -2.71
C LEU A 45 7.58 -1.35 -2.74
N PRO A 46 8.70 -2.03 -3.08
CA PRO A 46 8.75 -3.49 -3.06
C PRO A 46 8.50 -4.05 -1.67
N GLU A 47 9.11 -3.44 -0.64
CA GLU A 47 8.95 -3.84 0.75
C GLU A 47 7.53 -3.51 1.26
N LEU A 48 7.06 -2.29 0.98
CA LEU A 48 5.70 -1.86 1.31
C LEU A 48 4.65 -2.81 0.71
N ALA A 49 4.84 -3.22 -0.54
CA ALA A 49 3.94 -4.13 -1.23
C ALA A 49 3.86 -5.50 -0.54
N VAL A 50 4.96 -6.05 -0.02
CA VAL A 50 4.96 -7.32 0.71
C VAL A 50 4.14 -7.24 2.00
N HIS A 51 4.25 -6.12 2.72
CA HIS A 51 3.49 -5.91 3.95
C HIS A 51 2.00 -5.64 3.69
N ILE A 52 1.70 -4.88 2.65
CA ILE A 52 0.33 -4.64 2.19
C ILE A 52 -0.31 -5.93 1.67
N GLU A 53 0.41 -6.76 0.91
CA GLU A 53 -0.07 -8.06 0.43
C GLU A 53 -0.58 -8.91 1.58
N LYS A 54 0.22 -9.03 2.66
CA LYS A 54 -0.15 -9.81 3.85
C LYS A 54 -1.37 -9.22 4.54
N SER A 55 -1.40 -7.90 4.72
CA SER A 55 -2.51 -7.20 5.37
C SER A 55 -3.81 -7.38 4.58
N VAL A 56 -3.80 -7.08 3.28
CA VAL A 56 -4.99 -7.18 2.43
C VAL A 56 -5.40 -8.63 2.22
N SER A 57 -4.46 -9.57 2.10
CA SER A 57 -4.78 -11.00 2.00
C SER A 57 -5.53 -11.50 3.23
N PHE A 58 -5.19 -10.99 4.41
CA PHE A 58 -5.84 -11.34 5.66
C PHE A 58 -7.28 -10.81 5.73
N PHE A 59 -7.55 -9.58 5.27
CA PHE A 59 -8.88 -8.97 5.35
C PHE A 59 -9.79 -9.26 4.16
N SER A 60 -9.24 -9.45 2.96
CA SER A 60 -9.97 -9.44 1.69
C SER A 60 -9.64 -10.62 0.78
N GLY A 61 -8.88 -11.60 1.29
CA GLY A 61 -8.50 -12.81 0.57
C GLY A 61 -7.21 -12.67 -0.23
N LYS A 62 -6.52 -13.80 -0.39
CA LYS A 62 -5.18 -13.89 -1.00
C LYS A 62 -5.11 -13.30 -2.42
N GLU A 63 -6.13 -13.53 -3.24
CA GLU A 63 -6.17 -13.03 -4.62
C GLU A 63 -6.15 -11.50 -4.65
N THR A 64 -7.01 -10.86 -3.87
CA THR A 64 -7.06 -9.40 -3.70
C THR A 64 -5.74 -8.84 -3.19
N GLY A 65 -5.12 -9.51 -2.21
CA GLY A 65 -3.84 -9.08 -1.65
C GLY A 65 -2.71 -9.08 -2.67
N VAL A 66 -2.62 -10.15 -3.48
CA VAL A 66 -1.63 -10.26 -4.56
C VAL A 66 -1.86 -9.18 -5.63
N GLU A 67 -3.10 -8.99 -6.09
CA GLU A 67 -3.41 -8.00 -7.13
C GLU A 67 -3.02 -6.58 -6.70
N VAL A 68 -3.34 -6.21 -5.46
CA VAL A 68 -2.98 -4.89 -4.93
C VAL A 68 -1.47 -4.74 -4.79
N ALA A 69 -0.77 -5.78 -4.33
CA ALA A 69 0.68 -5.76 -4.17
C ALA A 69 1.40 -5.60 -5.52
N GLU A 70 0.95 -6.29 -6.56
CA GLU A 70 1.48 -6.14 -7.91
C GLU A 70 1.28 -4.72 -8.45
N LYS A 71 0.08 -4.14 -8.27
CA LYS A 71 -0.20 -2.74 -8.62
C LYS A 71 0.80 -1.80 -7.95
N ILE A 72 1.06 -1.98 -6.65
CA ILE A 72 1.98 -1.12 -5.88
C ILE A 72 3.41 -1.25 -6.38
N ARG A 73 3.89 -2.47 -6.66
CA ARG A 73 5.23 -2.72 -7.23
C ARG A 73 5.40 -2.01 -8.58
N GLY A 74 4.35 -1.96 -9.39
CA GLY A 74 4.34 -1.27 -10.68
C GLY A 74 4.29 0.26 -10.62
N LEU A 75 4.14 0.88 -9.44
CA LEU A 75 4.09 2.34 -9.31
C LEU A 75 5.47 3.01 -9.33
N GLY A 76 6.54 2.25 -9.06
CA GLY A 76 7.90 2.75 -8.82
C GLY A 76 8.80 2.81 -10.04
N GLY A 77 8.24 3.02 -11.23
CA GLY A 77 8.97 3.06 -12.51
C GLY A 77 10.26 3.87 -12.48
#